data_AF-A0A438D8I2-F1
#
_entry.id   AF-A0A438D8I2-F1
#
_cell.length_a   1.000
_cell.length_b   1.000
_cell.length_c   1.000
_cell.angle_alpha   90.00
_cell.angle_beta   90.00
_cell.angle_gamma   90.00
#
_symmetry.space_group_name_H-M   'P 1'
#
loop_
_entity.id
_entity.type
_entity.pdbx_description
1 polymer ?
#
loop_
_entity_poly.entity_id
_entity_poly.type
_entity_poly.pdbx_seq_one_letter_code
_entity_poly.pdbx_strand_id
1 'polypeptide(L)'
;MLPLNNELPLSMYEAKKTLNTLGMEYEKIHACPNDCILYRNELKDATSCPTCGTSRWKLDGTGTKKRKGLPAKVMWYFPPIPRFRRLFQSPKIAKDLIWHAQEREFDEPRNLRLAISADGVECYDVHRQEVFTLRVVLLWTINDFPAYGNLSGCVVKGYFACPICGEDTFSHRLKHGKKNSYTGHRIFLPCNHPFRKQKKAFNGKQEFSSPPQPLSGEEILRKIDVISNSWGKNKNSRGKLNVNTTNCWKKKSIFFDLEYWKYLHVCHSLDVMHIEKNVCESIIGTLLNIPGKTKDGLNSRLDLLEMGLRCELGPRFESNRTYLPPACYTLSKVEKRVFCQTLSQLKVPEGYCSNMRNLVSMEDLKLYGLKSHDYHTLTQQLLPMSLRSLLPKHVRHAICRLSFFFNALCSKVVDVSALDKLQNDLVVTLCLLENYFPHSFFDIMLHLTVHLVREVRLCGPVYLRWMYPFERFMKVLKGYVRNRNRPEGCIVEWYIVEEAIEFCTEYLSNVDAIGILISANIDQKVGAPIPGGQVVTIDSNLWLHAHHYVLENTTIVQPYIE
;
A
#
# COMPACT_ATOMS: atom_id res chain seq x y z
N MET A 1 -18.64 -38.70 23.30
CA MET A 1 -18.21 -39.79 22.40
C MET A 1 -19.04 -39.68 21.14
N LEU A 2 -18.46 -39.97 19.97
CA LEU A 2 -19.19 -39.97 18.71
C LEU A 2 -20.21 -41.11 18.68
N PRO A 3 -21.30 -41.00 17.89
CA PRO A 3 -22.32 -42.04 17.79
C PRO A 3 -21.72 -43.38 17.32
N LEU A 4 -22.35 -44.50 17.73
CA LEU A 4 -22.07 -45.80 17.13
C LEU A 4 -22.33 -45.72 15.63
N ASN A 5 -21.42 -46.27 14.81
CA ASN A 5 -21.43 -46.22 13.33
C ASN A 5 -21.10 -44.85 12.70
N ASN A 6 -20.32 -44.00 13.38
CA ASN A 6 -19.79 -42.80 12.73
C ASN A 6 -18.73 -43.16 11.67
N GLU A 7 -18.77 -42.49 10.51
CA GLU A 7 -17.80 -42.65 9.42
C GLU A 7 -16.59 -41.70 9.55
N LEU A 8 -16.39 -41.12 10.74
CA LEU A 8 -15.29 -40.17 10.93
C LEU A 8 -13.95 -40.92 10.98
N PRO A 9 -12.87 -40.32 10.45
CA PRO A 9 -11.55 -40.95 10.45
C PRO A 9 -11.11 -41.34 11.86
N LEU A 10 -10.57 -42.55 12.02
CA LEU A 10 -10.15 -43.10 13.31
C LEU A 10 -8.82 -42.51 13.79
N SER A 11 -8.10 -41.81 12.91
CA SER A 11 -6.84 -41.14 13.21
C SER A 11 -6.65 -39.86 12.42
N MET A 12 -5.77 -38.99 12.92
CA MET A 12 -5.30 -37.81 12.17
C MET A 12 -4.65 -38.17 10.83
N TYR A 13 -4.05 -39.36 10.72
CA TYR A 13 -3.45 -39.83 9.48
C TYR A 13 -4.51 -40.12 8.42
N GLU A 14 -5.58 -40.82 8.78
CA GLU A 14 -6.71 -41.11 7.89
C GLU A 14 -7.46 -39.83 7.49
N ALA A 15 -7.66 -38.91 8.45
CA ALA A 15 -8.25 -37.61 8.18
C ALA A 15 -7.41 -36.84 7.14
N LYS A 16 -6.09 -36.76 7.34
CA LYS A 16 -5.18 -36.11 6.37
C LYS A 16 -5.16 -36.80 5.01
N LYS A 17 -5.19 -38.12 4.97
CA LYS A 17 -5.25 -38.87 3.72
C LYS A 17 -6.50 -38.49 2.92
N THR A 18 -7.63 -38.33 3.59
CA THR A 18 -8.89 -37.87 2.99
C THR A 18 -8.79 -36.43 2.50
N LEU A 19 -8.25 -35.50 3.31
CA LEU A 19 -8.05 -34.11 2.88
C LEU A 19 -7.09 -33.98 1.69
N ASN A 20 -6.03 -34.80 1.65
CA ASN A 20 -5.11 -34.84 0.53
C ASN A 20 -5.82 -35.26 -0.77
N THR A 21 -6.77 -36.22 -0.72
CA THR A 21 -7.57 -36.59 -1.91
C THR A 21 -8.45 -35.45 -2.43
N LEU A 22 -8.79 -34.48 -1.56
CA LEU A 22 -9.51 -33.25 -1.93
C LEU A 22 -8.56 -32.10 -2.37
N GLY A 23 -7.27 -32.40 -2.57
CA GLY A 23 -6.26 -31.41 -2.96
C GLY A 23 -5.91 -30.40 -1.86
N MET A 24 -6.24 -30.70 -0.60
CA MET A 24 -5.88 -29.89 0.57
C MET A 24 -4.59 -30.41 1.18
N GLU A 25 -3.52 -30.29 0.41
CA GLU A 25 -2.19 -30.71 0.80
C GLU A 25 -1.20 -29.56 0.78
N TYR A 26 -0.04 -29.83 1.38
CA TYR A 26 1.13 -28.98 1.33
C TYR A 26 2.38 -29.84 1.12
N GLU A 27 3.39 -29.27 0.47
CA GLU A 27 4.68 -29.88 0.23
C GLU A 27 5.74 -29.28 1.15
N LYS A 28 6.65 -30.12 1.66
CA LYS A 28 7.83 -29.67 2.42
C LYS A 28 9.03 -29.61 1.48
N ILE A 29 9.45 -28.41 1.12
CA ILE A 29 10.62 -28.20 0.28
C ILE A 29 11.79 -27.79 1.17
N HIS A 30 12.88 -28.54 1.13
CA HIS A 30 14.07 -28.18 1.91
C HIS A 30 14.70 -26.92 1.32
N ALA A 31 15.22 -26.04 2.17
CA ALA A 31 15.88 -24.80 1.75
C ALA A 31 17.32 -24.77 2.27
N CYS A 32 18.20 -24.09 1.53
CA CYS A 32 19.54 -23.80 2.04
C CYS A 32 19.42 -22.90 3.29
N PRO A 33 20.14 -23.18 4.40
CA PRO A 33 20.13 -22.31 5.60
C PRO A 33 20.55 -20.86 5.31
N ASN A 34 21.35 -20.68 4.27
CA ASN A 34 21.82 -19.39 3.78
C ASN A 34 20.91 -18.77 2.70
N ASP A 35 19.76 -19.35 2.38
CA ASP A 35 18.77 -18.81 1.43
C ASP A 35 19.27 -18.69 -0.01
N CYS A 36 20.23 -19.54 -0.41
CA CYS A 36 20.76 -19.56 -1.77
C CYS A 36 19.84 -20.28 -2.76
N ILE A 37 19.25 -21.41 -2.35
CA ILE A 37 18.47 -22.31 -3.20
C ILE A 37 17.35 -22.99 -2.40
N LEU A 38 16.37 -23.52 -3.15
CA LEU A 38 15.46 -24.57 -2.71
C LEU A 38 15.93 -25.91 -3.30
N TYR A 39 15.91 -26.97 -2.49
CA TYR A 39 16.22 -28.33 -2.93
C TYR A 39 14.98 -28.94 -3.62
N ARG A 40 14.76 -28.52 -4.88
CA ARG A 40 13.67 -28.96 -5.75
C ARG A 40 14.19 -29.22 -7.17
N ASN A 41 13.39 -29.87 -8.01
CA ASN A 41 13.74 -30.21 -9.40
C ASN A 41 15.11 -30.92 -9.45
N GLU A 42 16.04 -30.45 -10.27
CA GLU A 42 17.41 -30.98 -10.43
C GLU A 42 18.22 -31.00 -9.12
N LEU A 43 17.86 -30.15 -8.14
CA LEU A 43 18.54 -30.05 -6.85
C LEU A 43 17.86 -30.86 -5.74
N LYS A 44 16.83 -31.66 -6.05
CA LYS A 44 16.04 -32.42 -5.07
C LYS A 44 16.91 -33.38 -4.24
N ASP A 45 17.89 -34.02 -4.87
CA ASP A 45 18.73 -35.05 -4.24
C ASP A 45 20.07 -34.51 -3.73
N ALA A 46 20.35 -33.22 -3.95
CA ALA A 46 21.57 -32.59 -3.46
C ALA A 46 21.63 -32.62 -1.92
N THR A 47 22.81 -32.94 -1.37
CA THR A 47 23.06 -33.01 0.08
C THR A 47 23.66 -31.72 0.66
N SER A 48 24.19 -30.87 -0.21
CA SER A 48 24.80 -29.58 0.11
C SER A 48 24.39 -28.54 -0.93
N CYS A 49 24.46 -27.27 -0.56
CA CYS A 49 24.14 -26.17 -1.46
C CYS A 49 25.27 -26.00 -2.48
N PRO A 50 25.01 -26.06 -3.80
CA PRO A 50 26.03 -25.85 -4.82
C PRO A 50 26.58 -24.42 -4.80
N THR A 51 25.81 -23.45 -4.29
CA THR A 51 26.18 -22.03 -4.29
C THR A 51 27.10 -21.64 -3.12
N CYS A 52 26.95 -22.27 -1.94
CA CYS A 52 27.67 -21.87 -0.72
C CYS A 52 28.25 -23.04 0.08
N GLY A 53 28.16 -24.27 -0.42
CA GLY A 53 28.67 -25.49 0.23
C GLY A 53 27.92 -25.93 1.49
N THR A 54 27.01 -25.10 2.02
CA THR A 54 26.29 -25.39 3.28
C THR A 54 25.46 -26.66 3.18
N SER A 55 25.55 -27.50 4.21
CA SER A 55 24.80 -28.75 4.32
C SER A 55 23.28 -28.52 4.31
N ARG A 56 22.55 -29.40 3.63
CA ARG A 56 21.08 -29.48 3.69
C ARG A 56 20.57 -29.91 5.07
N TRP A 57 21.37 -30.71 5.76
CA TRP A 57 21.01 -31.38 7.01
C TRP A 57 21.46 -30.58 8.23
N LYS A 58 20.69 -30.67 9.32
CA LYS A 58 21.01 -30.03 10.60
C LYS A 58 22.25 -30.66 11.23
N LEU A 59 23.07 -29.85 11.87
CA LEU A 59 24.18 -30.32 12.71
C LEU A 59 23.65 -30.77 14.08
N ASP A 60 24.37 -31.65 14.75
CA ASP A 60 24.14 -31.99 16.15
C ASP A 60 24.44 -30.82 17.10
N GLY A 61 24.08 -30.96 18.38
CA GLY A 61 24.24 -29.89 19.38
C GLY A 61 25.69 -29.46 19.63
N THR A 62 26.66 -30.28 19.24
CA THR A 62 28.11 -30.00 19.31
C THR A 62 28.67 -29.42 18.01
N GLY A 63 27.86 -29.33 16.94
CA GLY A 63 28.25 -28.75 15.65
C GLY A 63 29.19 -29.62 14.80
N THR A 64 29.46 -30.87 15.21
CA THR A 64 30.51 -31.72 14.62
C THR A 64 29.96 -32.83 13.73
N LYS A 65 28.77 -33.38 14.01
CA LYS A 65 28.17 -34.45 13.18
C LYS A 65 26.88 -33.99 12.50
N LYS A 66 26.74 -34.36 11.23
CA LYS A 66 25.54 -34.12 10.42
C LYS A 66 24.46 -35.12 10.80
N ARG A 67 23.27 -34.65 11.19
CA ARG A 67 22.08 -35.51 11.39
C ARG A 67 21.35 -35.70 10.05
N LYS A 68 21.81 -36.67 9.26
CA LYS A 68 21.18 -37.02 7.97
C LYS A 68 19.70 -37.39 8.22
N GLY A 69 18.79 -36.86 7.41
CA GLY A 69 17.34 -37.05 7.56
C GLY A 69 16.60 -35.88 8.21
N LEU A 70 17.28 -35.01 8.98
CA LEU A 70 16.64 -33.81 9.55
C LEU A 70 17.06 -32.54 8.78
N PRO A 71 16.18 -31.93 7.97
CA PRO A 71 16.52 -30.73 7.21
C PRO A 71 16.86 -29.56 8.13
N ALA A 72 17.85 -28.76 7.74
CA ALA A 72 18.26 -27.57 8.47
C ALA A 72 17.25 -26.41 8.31
N LYS A 73 16.62 -26.29 7.15
CA LYS A 73 15.56 -25.31 6.87
C LYS A 73 14.52 -25.91 5.91
N VAL A 74 13.23 -25.61 6.14
CA VAL A 74 12.11 -26.11 5.36
C VAL A 74 11.19 -24.96 4.98
N MET A 75 10.77 -24.93 3.72
CA MET A 75 9.68 -24.12 3.20
C MET A 75 8.43 -25.02 3.07
N TRP A 76 7.29 -24.49 3.49
CA TRP A 76 6.00 -25.16 3.36
C TRP A 76 5.31 -24.54 2.15
N TYR A 77 5.08 -25.36 1.12
CA TYR A 77 4.53 -24.93 -0.16
C TYR A 77 3.11 -25.44 -0.30
N PHE A 78 2.18 -24.55 -0.63
CA PHE A 78 0.80 -24.91 -0.93
C PHE A 78 0.64 -24.95 -2.45
N PRO A 79 0.43 -26.12 -3.06
CA PRO A 79 0.19 -26.20 -4.50
C PRO A 79 -1.05 -25.38 -4.87
N PRO A 80 -0.94 -24.39 -5.78
CA PRO A 80 -2.05 -23.51 -6.10
C PRO A 80 -3.07 -24.17 -7.04
N ILE A 81 -2.61 -25.06 -7.94
CA ILE A 81 -3.46 -25.68 -8.97
C ILE A 81 -4.65 -26.45 -8.38
N PRO A 82 -4.48 -27.39 -7.41
CA PRO A 82 -5.61 -28.10 -6.82
C PRO A 82 -6.60 -27.16 -6.13
N ARG A 83 -6.11 -26.07 -5.53
CA ARG A 83 -6.93 -25.07 -4.85
C ARG A 83 -7.80 -24.30 -5.83
N PHE A 84 -7.23 -23.88 -6.96
CA PHE A 84 -8.01 -23.21 -8.00
C PHE A 84 -9.08 -24.13 -8.60
N ARG A 85 -8.76 -25.42 -8.85
CA ARG A 85 -9.76 -26.39 -9.33
C ARG A 85 -10.92 -26.53 -8.34
N ARG A 86 -10.63 -26.53 -7.04
CA ARG A 86 -11.65 -26.63 -5.98
C ARG A 86 -12.57 -25.41 -5.92
N LEU A 87 -12.10 -24.21 -6.26
CA LEU A 87 -12.98 -23.03 -6.34
C LEU A 87 -14.11 -23.22 -7.37
N PHE A 88 -13.88 -23.98 -8.44
CA PHE A 88 -14.89 -24.32 -9.45
C PHE A 88 -15.79 -25.50 -9.07
N GLN A 89 -15.53 -26.15 -7.93
CA GLN A 89 -16.41 -27.19 -7.37
C GLN A 89 -17.52 -26.60 -6.50
N SER A 90 -17.41 -25.33 -6.09
CA SER A 90 -18.44 -24.61 -5.36
C SER A 90 -19.36 -23.89 -6.35
N PRO A 91 -20.68 -24.19 -6.42
CA PRO A 91 -21.58 -23.53 -7.36
C PRO A 91 -21.65 -22.01 -7.20
N LYS A 92 -21.54 -21.54 -5.95
CA LYS A 92 -21.56 -20.11 -5.63
C LYS A 92 -20.27 -19.43 -6.09
N ILE A 93 -19.10 -19.96 -5.71
CA ILE A 93 -17.81 -19.36 -6.06
C ILE A 93 -17.58 -19.45 -7.57
N ALA A 94 -17.92 -20.57 -8.21
CA ALA A 94 -17.80 -20.74 -9.66
C ALA A 94 -18.59 -19.66 -10.41
N LYS A 95 -19.85 -19.39 -9.99
CA LYS A 95 -20.67 -18.30 -10.54
C LYS A 95 -19.97 -16.94 -10.41
N ASP A 96 -19.45 -16.63 -9.22
CA ASP A 96 -18.78 -15.35 -8.97
C ASP A 96 -17.49 -15.19 -9.81
N LEU A 97 -16.75 -16.28 -10.02
CA LEU A 97 -15.52 -16.29 -10.80
C LEU A 97 -15.76 -16.02 -12.31
N ILE A 98 -16.90 -16.43 -12.84
CA ILE A 98 -17.25 -16.24 -14.27
C ILE A 98 -18.11 -15.00 -14.53
N TRP A 99 -18.52 -14.28 -13.48
CA TRP A 99 -19.40 -13.11 -13.57
C TRP A 99 -18.97 -12.10 -14.64
N HIS A 100 -17.67 -11.82 -14.69
CA HIS A 100 -17.07 -10.86 -15.63
C HIS A 100 -17.26 -11.22 -17.11
N ALA A 101 -17.53 -12.49 -17.43
CA ALA A 101 -17.73 -12.99 -18.79
C ALA A 101 -19.21 -13.14 -19.17
N GLN A 102 -20.12 -13.23 -18.20
CA GLN A 102 -21.54 -13.54 -18.43
C GLN A 102 -22.48 -12.37 -18.16
N GLU A 103 -22.25 -11.61 -17.10
CA GLU A 103 -23.20 -10.60 -16.59
C GLU A 103 -22.72 -9.15 -16.80
N ARG A 104 -21.58 -8.96 -17.45
CA ARG A 104 -21.04 -7.62 -17.71
C ARG A 104 -21.74 -7.01 -18.93
N GLU A 105 -22.47 -5.90 -18.73
CA GLU A 105 -22.92 -5.04 -19.84
C GLU A 105 -21.68 -4.54 -20.62
N PHE A 106 -21.72 -4.67 -21.94
CA PHE A 106 -20.58 -4.51 -22.84
C PHE A 106 -20.03 -3.07 -22.89
N ASP A 107 -19.08 -2.76 -22.02
CA ASP A 107 -18.07 -1.72 -22.27
C ASP A 107 -16.77 -2.42 -22.68
N GLU A 108 -16.51 -2.45 -24.00
CA GLU A 108 -15.36 -2.99 -24.75
C GLU A 108 -14.57 -4.18 -24.12
N PRO A 109 -14.29 -5.25 -24.88
CA PRO A 109 -13.60 -6.42 -24.36
C PRO A 109 -12.15 -6.09 -23.94
N ARG A 110 -11.95 -5.83 -22.64
CA ARG A 110 -10.63 -5.89 -22.02
C ARG A 110 -10.26 -7.36 -21.87
N ASN A 111 -9.70 -7.92 -22.94
CA ASN A 111 -9.14 -9.27 -22.95
C ASN A 111 -7.95 -9.35 -21.99
N LEU A 112 -8.21 -9.61 -20.71
CA LEU A 112 -7.17 -9.97 -19.75
C LEU A 112 -6.85 -11.46 -19.93
N ARG A 113 -6.09 -11.78 -20.98
CA ARG A 113 -5.48 -13.09 -21.20
C ARG A 113 -3.98 -12.98 -21.00
N LEU A 114 -3.48 -13.37 -19.84
CA LEU A 114 -2.05 -13.68 -19.62
C LEU A 114 -2.03 -14.92 -18.69
N ALA A 115 -1.04 -15.81 -18.68
CA ALA A 115 -1.22 -17.11 -17.97
C ALA A 115 0.08 -17.67 -17.34
N ILE A 116 0.00 -18.12 -16.08
CA ILE A 116 0.93 -18.93 -15.26
C ILE A 116 1.12 -20.34 -15.85
N SER A 117 0.18 -20.82 -16.68
CA SER A 117 0.33 -22.05 -17.46
C SER A 117 -0.15 -21.81 -18.88
N ALA A 118 0.75 -21.88 -19.86
CA ALA A 118 0.42 -21.76 -21.29
C ALA A 118 -0.49 -22.92 -21.73
N ASP A 119 -0.25 -24.11 -21.18
CA ASP A 119 -1.00 -25.34 -21.49
C ASP A 119 -2.34 -25.40 -20.76
N GLY A 120 -2.44 -24.74 -19.59
CA GLY A 120 -3.60 -24.79 -18.71
C GLY A 120 -3.80 -26.17 -18.08
N VAL A 121 -4.84 -26.29 -17.25
CA VAL A 121 -5.24 -27.56 -16.62
C VAL A 121 -6.72 -27.81 -16.84
N GLU A 122 -7.09 -29.06 -17.10
CA GLU A 122 -8.50 -29.42 -17.23
C GLU A 122 -9.24 -29.20 -15.90
N CYS A 123 -10.35 -28.49 -15.92
CA CYS A 123 -11.15 -28.18 -14.75
C CYS A 123 -12.63 -28.35 -15.08
N TYR A 124 -13.39 -28.94 -14.16
CA TYR A 124 -14.84 -28.99 -14.24
C TYR A 124 -15.44 -27.79 -13.51
N ASP A 125 -16.31 -27.05 -14.19
CA ASP A 125 -17.12 -25.97 -13.63
C ASP A 125 -18.48 -26.55 -13.20
N VAL A 126 -18.74 -26.62 -11.89
CA VAL A 126 -19.99 -27.17 -11.37
C VAL A 126 -21.20 -26.30 -11.70
N HIS A 127 -21.01 -24.99 -11.86
CA HIS A 127 -22.09 -24.05 -12.13
C HIS A 127 -22.55 -24.14 -13.59
N ARG A 128 -21.59 -24.23 -14.52
CA ARG A 128 -21.87 -24.41 -15.96
C ARG A 128 -22.07 -25.87 -16.37
N GLN A 129 -21.68 -26.81 -15.50
CA GLN A 129 -21.69 -28.24 -15.77
C GLN A 129 -20.85 -28.63 -17.00
N GLU A 130 -19.72 -27.96 -17.21
CA GLU A 130 -18.84 -28.20 -18.35
C GLU A 130 -17.38 -28.34 -17.92
N VAL A 131 -16.59 -29.01 -18.76
CA VAL A 131 -15.14 -29.08 -18.62
C VAL A 131 -14.51 -27.98 -19.45
N PHE A 132 -13.56 -27.26 -18.86
CA PHE A 132 -12.82 -26.20 -19.52
C PHE A 132 -11.34 -26.25 -19.16
N THR A 133 -10.50 -25.59 -19.96
CA THR A 133 -9.08 -25.44 -19.67
C THR A 133 -8.86 -24.21 -18.77
N LEU A 134 -8.61 -24.47 -17.48
CA LEU A 134 -8.28 -23.43 -16.51
C LEU A 134 -6.87 -22.89 -16.76
N ARG A 135 -6.78 -21.57 -16.96
CA ARG A 135 -5.54 -20.81 -17.03
C ARG A 135 -5.58 -19.73 -15.94
N VAL A 136 -4.50 -19.59 -15.20
CA VAL A 136 -4.41 -18.63 -14.08
C VAL A 136 -3.38 -17.58 -14.42
N VAL A 137 -3.53 -16.33 -13.99
CA VAL A 137 -2.58 -15.24 -14.23
C VAL A 137 -2.13 -14.65 -12.90
N LEU A 138 -0.86 -14.23 -12.80
CA LEU A 138 -0.47 -13.27 -11.79
C LEU A 138 -0.53 -11.87 -12.40
N LEU A 139 -1.58 -11.11 -12.06
CA LEU A 139 -1.81 -9.78 -12.62
C LEU A 139 -0.85 -8.72 -12.07
N TRP A 140 -0.69 -8.72 -10.75
CA TRP A 140 0.21 -7.82 -10.04
C TRP A 140 0.41 -8.32 -8.62
N THR A 141 1.37 -7.72 -7.92
CA THR A 141 1.54 -7.94 -6.47
C THR A 141 1.14 -6.69 -5.69
N ILE A 142 0.45 -6.86 -4.55
CA ILE A 142 0.12 -5.78 -3.61
C ILE A 142 1.00 -5.96 -2.37
N ASN A 143 1.88 -5.01 -2.10
CA ASN A 143 2.80 -5.07 -0.96
C ASN A 143 3.16 -3.66 -0.49
N ASP A 144 3.57 -3.55 0.77
CA ASP A 144 4.18 -2.33 1.28
C ASP A 144 5.41 -1.93 0.44
N PHE A 145 5.65 -0.64 0.30
CA PHE A 145 6.65 -0.09 -0.60
C PHE A 145 8.07 -0.64 -0.37
N PRO A 146 8.56 -0.86 0.87
CA PRO A 146 9.88 -1.48 1.07
C PRO A 146 10.01 -2.89 0.49
N ALA A 147 8.91 -3.64 0.37
CA ALA A 147 8.90 -4.98 -0.20
C ALA A 147 9.23 -4.99 -1.71
N TYR A 148 9.10 -3.84 -2.39
CA TYR A 148 9.54 -3.70 -3.79
C TYR A 148 11.01 -4.07 -3.94
N GLY A 149 11.88 -3.72 -2.99
CA GLY A 149 13.29 -4.10 -3.05
C GLY A 149 13.51 -5.62 -3.04
N ASN A 150 12.62 -6.37 -2.39
CA ASN A 150 12.67 -7.81 -2.35
C ASN A 150 11.97 -8.46 -3.55
N LEU A 151 10.87 -7.91 -4.05
CA LEU A 151 10.08 -8.53 -5.12
C LEU A 151 10.53 -8.06 -6.50
N SER A 152 10.55 -6.76 -6.73
CA SER A 152 10.94 -6.15 -8.02
C SER A 152 12.46 -6.02 -8.19
N GLY A 153 13.20 -5.94 -7.07
CA GLY A 153 14.61 -5.60 -7.10
C GLY A 153 14.90 -4.10 -7.23
N CYS A 154 13.87 -3.24 -7.32
CA CYS A 154 14.02 -1.80 -7.36
C CYS A 154 14.66 -1.25 -6.08
N VAL A 155 15.43 -0.17 -6.20
CA VAL A 155 15.83 0.61 -5.04
C VAL A 155 14.62 1.34 -4.48
N VAL A 156 14.33 1.19 -3.18
CA VAL A 156 13.18 1.81 -2.50
C VAL A 156 13.54 3.04 -1.66
N LYS A 157 14.80 3.48 -1.75
CA LYS A 157 15.40 4.61 -1.02
C LYS A 157 16.54 5.20 -1.84
N GLY A 158 16.95 6.43 -1.55
CA GLY A 158 18.07 7.04 -2.27
C GLY A 158 17.59 7.81 -3.50
N TYR A 159 18.45 8.02 -4.48
CA TYR A 159 18.15 8.97 -5.55
C TYR A 159 17.11 8.45 -6.56
N PHE A 160 17.08 7.12 -6.74
CA PHE A 160 16.24 6.43 -7.71
C PHE A 160 15.16 5.59 -7.02
N ALA A 161 14.57 6.13 -5.95
CA ALA A 161 13.65 5.36 -5.12
C ALA A 161 12.30 5.12 -5.80
N CYS A 162 11.89 5.97 -6.75
CA CYS A 162 10.62 5.82 -7.43
C CYS A 162 10.74 4.78 -8.55
N PRO A 163 10.00 3.65 -8.49
CA PRO A 163 10.07 2.61 -9.53
C PRO A 163 9.46 3.06 -10.87
N ILE A 164 8.66 4.13 -10.86
CA ILE A 164 7.93 4.63 -12.03
C ILE A 164 8.76 5.72 -12.75
N CYS A 165 9.37 6.64 -12.00
CA CYS A 165 10.29 7.64 -12.57
C CYS A 165 11.68 7.04 -12.86
N GLY A 166 12.08 5.98 -12.16
CA GLY A 166 13.36 5.32 -12.37
C GLY A 166 14.54 6.27 -12.19
N GLU A 167 15.40 6.34 -13.21
CA GLU A 167 16.61 7.18 -13.21
C GLU A 167 16.28 8.67 -13.26
N ASP A 168 15.11 9.01 -13.80
CA ASP A 168 14.58 10.37 -13.91
C ASP A 168 13.84 10.82 -12.65
N THR A 169 13.94 10.06 -11.55
CA THR A 169 13.40 10.47 -10.25
C THR A 169 14.06 11.78 -9.80
N PHE A 170 13.32 12.88 -9.80
CA PHE A 170 13.82 14.15 -9.29
C PHE A 170 14.00 14.08 -7.76
N SER A 171 15.26 13.93 -7.33
CA SER A 171 15.59 13.91 -5.91
C SER A 171 16.94 14.56 -5.64
N HIS A 172 17.10 15.09 -4.43
CA HIS A 172 18.37 15.63 -3.96
C HIS A 172 18.55 15.30 -2.48
N ARG A 173 19.80 15.19 -2.05
CA ARG A 173 20.13 14.91 -0.65
C ARG A 173 20.28 16.21 0.13
N LEU A 174 19.49 16.35 1.17
CA LEU A 174 19.54 17.47 2.11
C LEU A 174 20.88 17.46 2.86
N LYS A 175 21.55 18.61 2.93
CA LYS A 175 22.92 18.75 3.47
C LYS A 175 22.96 18.49 4.97
N HIS A 176 22.04 19.10 5.71
CA HIS A 176 21.92 18.98 7.17
C HIS A 176 21.03 17.79 7.55
N GLY A 177 19.88 17.64 6.88
CA GLY A 177 18.94 16.55 7.13
C GLY A 177 19.46 15.15 6.75
N LYS A 178 20.45 15.05 5.85
CA LYS A 178 21.05 13.79 5.36
C LYS A 178 20.01 12.78 4.84
N LYS A 179 18.89 13.28 4.33
CA LYS A 179 17.80 12.51 3.72
C LYS A 179 17.59 12.98 2.29
N ASN A 180 17.06 12.09 1.45
CA ASN A 180 16.68 12.47 0.10
C ASN A 180 15.29 13.09 0.13
N SER A 181 15.17 14.25 -0.53
CA SER A 181 13.94 14.98 -0.76
C SER A 181 13.53 14.82 -2.22
N TYR A 182 12.25 14.55 -2.45
CA TYR A 182 11.64 14.29 -3.76
C TYR A 182 10.69 15.43 -4.08
N THR A 183 11.25 16.50 -4.63
CA THR A 183 10.52 17.72 -5.04
C THR A 183 10.36 17.73 -6.56
N GLY A 184 10.25 18.89 -7.19
CA GLY A 184 10.25 18.96 -8.65
C GLY A 184 8.94 18.53 -9.30
N HIS A 185 7.85 18.47 -8.53
CA HIS A 185 6.52 18.10 -9.04
C HIS A 185 6.00 19.07 -10.13
N ARG A 186 6.64 20.23 -10.30
CA ARG A 186 6.34 21.19 -11.37
C ARG A 186 6.45 20.60 -12.78
N ILE A 187 7.27 19.57 -12.98
CA ILE A 187 7.38 18.86 -14.27
C ILE A 187 6.09 18.15 -14.69
N PHE A 188 5.18 17.89 -13.76
CA PHE A 188 3.89 17.26 -14.04
C PHE A 188 2.77 18.28 -14.30
N LEU A 189 3.02 19.59 -14.17
CA LEU A 189 2.04 20.63 -14.51
C LEU A 189 1.95 20.84 -16.03
N PRO A 190 0.88 21.43 -16.58
CA PRO A 190 0.87 21.90 -17.96
C PRO A 190 2.06 22.83 -18.26
N CYS A 191 2.63 22.79 -19.47
CA CYS A 191 3.83 23.54 -19.85
C CYS A 191 3.68 25.06 -19.67
N ASN A 192 2.46 25.60 -19.83
CA ASN A 192 2.14 27.02 -19.67
C ASN A 192 1.81 27.43 -18.22
N HIS A 193 1.80 26.49 -17.26
CA HIS A 193 1.38 26.77 -15.89
C HIS A 193 2.33 27.78 -15.20
N PRO A 194 1.83 28.83 -14.52
CA PRO A 194 2.66 29.89 -13.92
C PRO A 194 3.75 29.40 -12.97
N PHE A 195 3.46 28.38 -12.14
CA PHE A 195 4.44 27.80 -11.20
C PHE A 195 5.72 27.31 -11.88
N ARG A 196 5.66 26.83 -13.13
CA ARG A 196 6.87 26.41 -13.88
C ARG A 196 7.87 27.55 -14.07
N LYS A 197 7.40 28.81 -14.10
CA LYS A 197 8.25 30.00 -14.30
C LYS A 197 8.75 30.61 -12.97
N GLN A 198 8.20 30.22 -11.83
CA GLN A 198 8.50 30.81 -10.52
C GLN A 198 9.81 30.25 -9.96
N LYS A 199 10.83 31.09 -9.82
CA LYS A 199 12.14 30.70 -9.28
C LYS A 199 12.18 30.78 -7.75
N LYS A 200 11.87 31.96 -7.19
CA LYS A 200 12.04 32.28 -5.76
C LYS A 200 11.18 31.43 -4.82
N ALA A 201 9.99 31.03 -5.25
CA ALA A 201 9.07 30.23 -4.44
C ALA A 201 9.52 28.76 -4.29
N PHE A 202 10.42 28.31 -5.17
CA PHE A 202 10.88 26.94 -5.27
C PHE A 202 12.40 26.87 -5.30
N ASN A 203 13.01 25.87 -5.94
CA ASN A 203 14.45 25.64 -6.02
C ASN A 203 15.30 26.66 -6.82
N GLY A 204 14.82 27.89 -7.05
CA GLY A 204 15.55 28.92 -7.78
C GLY A 204 15.63 28.72 -9.31
N LYS A 205 15.04 27.64 -9.85
CA LYS A 205 15.09 27.30 -11.28
C LYS A 205 13.71 27.30 -11.93
N GLN A 206 13.67 27.67 -13.21
CA GLN A 206 12.49 27.47 -14.06
C GLN A 206 12.43 26.01 -14.52
N GLU A 207 11.21 25.50 -14.72
CA GLU A 207 10.98 24.10 -15.04
C GLU A 207 10.25 23.92 -16.38
N PHE A 208 11.01 23.59 -17.42
CA PHE A 208 10.50 23.38 -18.78
C PHE A 208 10.51 21.90 -19.20
N SER A 209 11.00 21.01 -18.34
CA SER A 209 11.09 19.59 -18.65
C SER A 209 9.71 18.93 -18.69
N SER A 210 9.63 17.83 -19.44
CA SER A 210 8.46 16.95 -19.45
C SER A 210 8.51 15.98 -18.27
N PRO A 211 7.36 15.45 -17.82
CA PRO A 211 7.35 14.44 -16.77
C PRO A 211 8.05 13.15 -17.26
N PRO A 212 8.73 12.41 -16.36
CA PRO A 212 9.35 11.12 -16.68
C PRO A 212 8.35 10.16 -17.30
N GLN A 213 8.78 9.46 -18.35
CA GLN A 213 7.97 8.42 -18.97
C GLN A 213 8.24 7.08 -18.27
N PRO A 214 7.20 6.39 -17.75
CA PRO A 214 7.39 5.07 -17.17
C PRO A 214 7.95 4.10 -18.21
N LEU A 215 9.01 3.36 -17.83
CA LEU A 215 9.56 2.31 -18.67
C LEU A 215 8.53 1.19 -18.88
N SER A 216 8.50 0.63 -20.09
CA SER A 216 7.80 -0.62 -20.38
C SER A 216 8.48 -1.80 -19.70
N GLY A 217 7.73 -2.88 -19.46
CA GLY A 217 8.31 -4.09 -18.85
C GLY A 217 9.41 -4.73 -19.70
N GLU A 218 9.37 -4.57 -21.02
CA GLU A 218 10.44 -5.02 -21.93
C GLU A 218 11.72 -4.17 -21.81
N GLU A 219 11.58 -2.86 -21.66
CA GLU A 219 12.72 -1.98 -21.36
C GLU A 219 13.34 -2.29 -20.00
N ILE A 220 12.49 -2.55 -19.00
CA ILE A 220 12.95 -2.98 -17.67
C ILE A 220 13.71 -4.31 -17.80
N LEU A 221 13.18 -5.29 -18.53
CA LEU A 221 13.82 -6.59 -18.75
C LEU A 221 15.22 -6.43 -19.36
N ARG A 222 15.34 -5.61 -20.43
CA ARG A 222 16.64 -5.31 -21.06
C ARG A 222 17.64 -4.69 -20.08
N LYS A 223 17.18 -3.80 -19.19
CA LYS A 223 18.04 -3.16 -18.16
C LYS A 223 18.45 -4.12 -17.04
N ILE A 224 17.64 -5.13 -16.70
CA ILE A 224 17.95 -6.07 -15.60
C ILE A 224 18.62 -7.36 -16.07
N ASP A 225 18.55 -7.71 -17.36
CA ASP A 225 19.18 -8.93 -17.90
C ASP A 225 20.71 -8.91 -17.78
N VAL A 226 21.31 -7.72 -17.71
CA VAL A 226 22.75 -7.56 -17.43
C VAL A 226 23.11 -7.80 -15.96
N ILE A 227 22.12 -7.90 -15.06
CA ILE A 227 22.34 -8.07 -13.62
C ILE A 227 22.45 -9.55 -13.29
N SER A 228 23.64 -9.98 -12.87
CA SER A 228 23.84 -11.30 -12.28
C SER A 228 23.38 -11.31 -10.82
N ASN A 229 22.29 -12.02 -10.54
CA ASN A 229 21.78 -12.18 -9.18
C ASN A 229 22.77 -12.94 -8.28
N SER A 230 22.99 -12.42 -7.08
CA SER A 230 23.77 -13.12 -6.03
C SER A 230 22.87 -13.47 -4.84
N TRP A 231 22.58 -14.76 -4.70
CA TRP A 231 21.75 -15.29 -3.61
C TRP A 231 22.63 -15.75 -2.44
N GLY A 232 22.16 -15.53 -1.21
CA GLY A 232 22.80 -16.03 0.01
C GLY A 232 23.03 -14.98 1.11
N LYS A 233 22.85 -15.36 2.39
CA LYS A 233 23.07 -14.48 3.56
C LYS A 233 24.51 -13.98 3.74
N ASN A 234 25.50 -14.80 3.40
CA ASN A 234 26.93 -14.52 3.66
C ASN A 234 27.67 -13.92 2.45
N LYS A 235 26.95 -13.56 1.39
CA LYS A 235 27.57 -12.82 0.28
C LYS A 235 27.45 -11.34 0.63
N ASN A 236 28.61 -10.69 0.83
CA ASN A 236 28.66 -9.24 0.79
C ASN A 236 28.06 -8.80 -0.55
N SER A 237 26.84 -8.27 -0.52
CA SER A 237 26.19 -7.60 -1.64
C SER A 237 26.85 -6.26 -2.00
N ARG A 238 28.15 -6.14 -1.70
CA ARG A 238 29.11 -5.28 -2.39
C ARG A 238 29.77 -6.07 -3.53
N GLY A 239 28.99 -6.84 -4.27
CA GLY A 239 29.44 -7.26 -5.59
C GLY A 239 29.80 -5.98 -6.34
N LYS A 240 31.06 -5.87 -6.77
CA LYS A 240 31.55 -4.80 -7.63
C LYS A 240 30.58 -4.66 -8.80
N LEU A 241 29.65 -3.71 -8.75
CA LEU A 241 29.20 -3.07 -9.97
C LEU A 241 30.40 -2.24 -10.44
N ASN A 242 31.30 -2.89 -11.18
CA ASN A 242 32.22 -2.19 -12.07
C ASN A 242 31.41 -1.71 -13.28
N VAL A 243 30.41 -0.85 -13.05
CA VAL A 243 29.69 -0.18 -14.12
C VAL A 243 29.24 1.18 -13.60
N ASN A 244 29.67 2.24 -14.28
CA ASN A 244 29.24 3.64 -14.14
C ASN A 244 27.72 3.86 -14.41
N THR A 245 26.87 2.85 -14.27
CA THR A 245 25.44 2.92 -14.59
C THR A 245 24.62 3.26 -13.35
N THR A 246 23.85 4.34 -13.46
CA THR A 246 22.78 4.80 -12.58
C THR A 246 21.61 3.82 -12.52
N ASN A 247 21.83 2.54 -12.17
CA ASN A 247 20.79 1.52 -12.29
C ASN A 247 19.80 1.54 -11.09
N CYS A 248 18.50 1.63 -11.36
CA CYS A 248 17.44 1.59 -10.34
C CYS A 248 17.12 0.17 -9.81
N TRP A 249 17.73 -0.86 -10.38
CA TRP A 249 17.53 -2.25 -10.00
C TRP A 249 18.81 -2.87 -9.44
N LYS A 250 18.67 -3.65 -8.36
CA LYS A 250 19.78 -4.38 -7.71
C LYS A 250 19.79 -5.86 -8.05
N LYS A 251 18.69 -6.38 -8.61
CA LYS A 251 18.51 -7.78 -8.96
C LYS A 251 17.44 -7.93 -10.03
N LYS A 252 17.54 -8.99 -10.83
CA LYS A 252 16.47 -9.48 -11.70
C LYS A 252 15.42 -10.22 -10.87
N SER A 253 14.16 -9.83 -10.97
CA SER A 253 13.07 -10.52 -10.29
C SER A 253 12.77 -11.87 -10.96
N ILE A 254 12.45 -12.89 -10.16
CA ILE A 254 12.00 -14.20 -10.65
C ILE A 254 10.68 -14.11 -11.43
N PHE A 255 9.89 -13.04 -11.23
CA PHE A 255 8.64 -12.87 -11.97
C PHE A 255 8.87 -12.66 -13.47
N PHE A 256 10.05 -12.21 -13.91
CA PHE A 256 10.39 -12.13 -15.32
C PHE A 256 10.65 -13.50 -15.99
N ASP A 257 10.68 -14.59 -15.21
CA ASP A 257 10.65 -15.95 -15.76
C ASP A 257 9.25 -16.30 -16.28
N LEU A 258 8.21 -15.56 -15.87
CA LEU A 258 6.89 -15.62 -16.48
C LEU A 258 6.93 -14.81 -17.78
N GLU A 259 6.79 -15.49 -18.92
CA GLU A 259 6.93 -14.89 -20.25
C GLU A 259 6.09 -13.61 -20.45
N TYR A 260 4.88 -13.61 -19.90
CA TYR A 260 3.95 -12.49 -20.04
C TYR A 260 4.22 -11.29 -19.11
N TRP A 261 5.07 -11.44 -18.10
CA TRP A 261 5.25 -10.45 -17.04
C TRP A 261 5.74 -9.10 -17.57
N LYS A 262 6.61 -9.13 -18.58
CA LYS A 262 7.15 -7.93 -19.27
C LYS A 262 6.09 -7.13 -20.05
N TYR A 263 4.92 -7.70 -20.29
CA TYR A 263 3.81 -7.04 -20.97
C TYR A 263 2.81 -6.38 -20.01
N LEU A 264 2.95 -6.59 -18.69
CA LEU A 264 2.09 -5.96 -17.70
C LEU A 264 2.42 -4.47 -17.55
N HIS A 265 1.41 -3.61 -17.68
CA HIS A 265 1.57 -2.16 -17.43
C HIS A 265 1.85 -1.82 -15.96
N VAL A 266 1.43 -2.70 -15.05
CA VAL A 266 1.62 -2.58 -13.59
C VAL A 266 1.95 -3.96 -13.03
N CYS A 267 3.23 -4.23 -12.78
CA CYS A 267 3.71 -5.48 -12.18
C CYS A 267 3.52 -5.50 -10.65
N HIS A 268 3.72 -4.35 -10.02
CA HIS A 268 3.64 -4.17 -8.57
C HIS A 268 2.75 -2.95 -8.32
N SER A 269 1.68 -3.11 -7.54
CA SER A 269 0.73 -2.03 -7.22
C SER A 269 1.26 -1.18 -6.06
N LEU A 270 1.13 0.15 -6.17
CA LEU A 270 1.43 1.06 -5.09
C LEU A 270 0.42 0.87 -3.96
N ASP A 271 0.93 0.69 -2.75
CA ASP A 271 0.11 0.52 -1.56
C ASP A 271 -0.45 1.86 -1.10
N VAL A 272 -1.61 2.23 -1.64
CA VAL A 272 -2.33 3.46 -1.30
C VAL A 272 -2.59 3.55 0.21
N MET A 273 -2.77 2.39 0.88
CA MET A 273 -2.98 2.35 2.32
C MET A 273 -1.80 2.96 3.08
N HIS A 274 -0.62 2.42 2.82
CA HIS A 274 0.58 2.91 3.50
C HIS A 274 1.03 4.27 3.01
N ILE A 275 0.83 4.58 1.73
CA ILE A 275 1.16 5.90 1.17
C ILE A 275 0.33 6.99 1.88
N GLU A 276 -0.99 6.89 1.87
CA GLU A 276 -1.87 7.89 2.47
C GLU A 276 -1.66 7.99 3.98
N LYS A 277 -1.51 6.85 4.67
CA LYS A 277 -1.15 6.82 6.09
C LYS A 277 0.15 7.59 6.38
N ASN A 278 1.23 7.30 5.64
CA ASN A 278 2.54 7.92 5.87
C ASN A 278 2.53 9.43 5.55
N VAL A 279 1.75 9.82 4.53
CA VAL A 279 1.52 11.24 4.20
C VAL A 279 0.78 11.93 5.34
N CYS A 280 -0.31 11.34 5.85
CA CYS A 280 -1.04 11.87 6.99
C CYS A 280 -0.17 11.98 8.26
N GLU A 281 0.62 10.95 8.56
CA GLU A 281 1.55 10.95 9.68
C GLU A 281 2.55 12.10 9.58
N SER A 282 3.06 12.36 8.37
CA SER A 282 3.97 13.46 8.10
C SER A 282 3.30 14.82 8.29
N ILE A 283 2.04 14.98 7.87
CA ILE A 283 1.25 16.20 8.08
C ILE A 283 1.04 16.42 9.58
N ILE A 284 0.40 15.47 10.26
CA ILE A 284 0.07 15.58 11.69
C ILE A 284 1.32 15.79 12.54
N GLY A 285 2.39 15.02 12.27
CA GLY A 285 3.67 15.15 12.96
C GLY A 285 4.26 16.54 12.83
N THR A 286 4.11 17.17 11.66
CA THR A 286 4.61 18.53 11.39
C THR A 286 3.69 19.60 11.99
N LEU A 287 2.37 19.49 11.82
CA LEU A 287 1.41 20.47 12.36
C LEU A 287 1.47 20.54 13.89
N LEU A 288 1.52 19.38 14.56
CA LEU A 288 1.56 19.27 16.01
C LEU A 288 2.99 19.34 16.58
N ASN A 289 4.01 19.47 15.73
CA ASN A 289 5.42 19.47 16.10
C ASN A 289 5.79 18.31 17.06
N ILE A 290 5.45 17.08 16.66
CA ILE A 290 5.64 15.89 17.50
C ILE A 290 7.11 15.45 17.43
N PRO A 291 7.83 15.32 18.56
CA PRO A 291 9.21 14.86 18.57
C PRO A 291 9.39 13.53 17.85
N GLY A 292 10.41 13.47 16.97
CA GLY A 292 10.71 12.27 16.16
C GLY A 292 9.81 12.05 14.95
N LYS A 293 8.64 12.71 14.86
CA LYS A 293 7.70 12.61 13.73
C LYS A 293 7.63 13.89 12.89
N THR A 294 7.88 15.05 13.48
CA THR A 294 7.89 16.32 12.77
C THR A 294 8.88 16.29 11.61
N LYS A 295 8.45 16.79 10.45
CA LYS A 295 9.35 17.04 9.31
C LYS A 295 10.02 18.40 9.43
N ASP A 296 9.69 19.17 10.47
CA ASP A 296 10.24 20.48 10.73
C ASP A 296 11.03 20.53 12.04
N GLY A 297 12.36 20.56 11.95
CA GLY A 297 13.29 20.68 13.05
C GLY A 297 14.54 21.46 12.67
N LEU A 298 15.56 21.49 13.53
CA LEU A 298 16.76 22.31 13.31
C LEU A 298 17.42 22.06 11.95
N ASN A 299 17.64 20.78 11.60
CA ASN A 299 18.28 20.42 10.34
C ASN A 299 17.45 20.85 9.13
N SER A 300 16.12 20.73 9.16
CA SER A 300 15.29 21.17 8.03
C SER A 300 15.31 22.69 7.87
N ARG A 301 15.37 23.46 8.96
CA ARG A 301 15.52 24.93 8.89
C ARG A 301 16.88 25.36 8.35
N LEU A 302 17.95 24.64 8.72
CA LEU A 302 19.27 24.86 8.13
C LEU A 302 19.31 24.48 6.64
N ASP A 303 18.65 23.38 6.24
CA ASP A 303 18.53 23.02 4.82
C ASP A 303 17.79 24.09 4.01
N LEU A 304 16.75 24.73 4.58
CA LEU A 304 16.07 25.86 3.94
C LEU A 304 17.01 27.05 3.70
N LEU A 305 17.83 27.40 4.70
CA LEU A 305 18.82 28.47 4.56
C LEU A 305 19.88 28.16 3.50
N GLU A 306 20.41 26.94 3.50
CA GLU A 306 21.39 26.49 2.50
C GLU A 306 20.84 26.59 1.07
N MET A 307 19.53 26.37 0.89
CA MET A 307 18.85 26.50 -0.39
C MET A 307 18.44 27.94 -0.74
N GLY A 308 18.67 28.91 0.15
CA GLY A 308 18.21 30.28 -0.02
C GLY A 308 16.68 30.43 0.02
N LEU A 309 15.98 29.53 0.71
CA LEU A 309 14.52 29.51 0.79
C LEU A 309 14.05 29.87 2.20
N ARG A 310 13.04 30.75 2.28
CA ARG A 310 12.36 31.10 3.53
C ARG A 310 13.34 31.44 4.64
N CYS A 311 14.29 32.33 4.36
CA CYS A 311 15.36 32.68 5.28
C CYS A 311 14.85 33.24 6.62
N GLU A 312 13.64 33.81 6.63
CA GLU A 312 12.93 34.25 7.83
C GLU A 312 12.65 33.11 8.84
N LEU A 313 12.66 31.85 8.39
CA LEU A 313 12.44 30.66 9.21
C LEU A 313 13.74 30.08 9.79
N GLY A 314 14.89 30.71 9.56
CA GLY A 314 16.20 30.26 10.03
C GLY A 314 16.31 30.17 11.56
N PRO A 315 17.08 29.21 12.11
CA PRO A 315 17.30 29.11 13.56
C PRO A 315 18.04 30.33 14.10
N ARG A 316 17.64 30.78 15.30
CA ARG A 316 18.34 31.80 16.08
C ARG A 316 19.09 31.12 17.22
N PHE A 317 20.41 31.29 17.24
CA PHE A 317 21.28 30.72 18.27
C PHE A 317 21.43 31.74 19.40
N GLU A 318 20.67 31.54 20.48
CA GLU A 318 20.81 32.31 21.72
C GLU A 318 21.69 31.53 22.71
N SER A 319 22.25 32.21 23.71
CA SER A 319 23.35 31.71 24.57
C SER A 319 23.11 30.33 25.18
N ASN A 320 21.85 29.97 25.49
CA ASN A 320 21.49 28.69 26.11
C ASN A 320 20.46 27.87 25.32
N ARG A 321 19.88 28.39 24.22
CA ARG A 321 18.79 27.74 23.49
C ARG A 321 18.81 28.08 22.00
N THR A 322 18.46 27.10 21.17
CA THR A 322 18.20 27.33 19.75
C THR A 322 16.71 27.61 19.58
N TYR A 323 16.38 28.83 19.17
CA TYR A 323 15.00 29.24 18.89
C TYR A 323 14.69 29.01 17.40
N LEU A 324 13.59 28.31 17.11
CA LEU A 324 13.08 28.14 15.76
C LEU A 324 11.85 29.03 15.57
N PRO A 325 11.89 30.02 14.65
CA PRO A 325 10.72 30.85 14.36
C PRO A 325 9.50 30.00 13.98
N PRO A 326 8.28 30.33 14.47
CA PRO A 326 7.06 29.62 14.10
C PRO A 326 6.84 29.68 12.58
N ALA A 327 6.59 28.52 11.97
CA ALA A 327 6.19 28.45 10.57
C ALA A 327 4.68 28.51 10.42
N CYS A 328 4.20 28.91 9.24
CA CYS A 328 2.77 29.05 8.93
C CYS A 328 1.98 27.74 9.02
N TYR A 329 2.65 26.58 9.01
CA TYR A 329 2.06 25.26 9.14
C TYR A 329 2.15 24.68 10.56
N THR A 330 2.79 25.36 11.53
CA THR A 330 2.89 24.87 12.90
C THR A 330 1.74 25.41 13.74
N LEU A 331 0.95 24.52 14.35
CA LEU A 331 -0.13 24.93 15.25
C LEU A 331 0.46 25.49 16.55
N SER A 332 -0.01 26.68 16.95
CA SER A 332 0.24 27.23 18.28
C SER A 332 -0.37 26.35 19.38
N LYS A 333 0.03 26.53 20.64
CA LYS A 333 -0.52 25.74 21.76
C LYS A 333 -2.05 25.87 21.87
N VAL A 334 -2.59 27.06 21.57
CA VAL A 334 -4.04 27.32 21.56
C VAL A 334 -4.70 26.55 20.42
N GLU A 335 -4.16 26.64 19.21
CA GLU A 335 -4.72 25.93 18.05
C GLU A 335 -4.62 24.40 18.20
N LYS A 336 -3.53 23.87 18.79
CA LYS A 336 -3.42 22.43 19.11
C LYS A 336 -4.53 21.97 20.05
N ARG A 337 -4.89 22.80 21.05
CA ARG A 337 -5.99 22.50 21.96
C ARG A 337 -7.32 22.44 21.22
N VAL A 338 -7.60 23.40 20.34
CA VAL A 338 -8.83 23.39 19.51
C VAL A 338 -8.85 22.17 18.59
N PHE A 339 -7.73 21.85 17.94
CA PHE A 339 -7.59 20.67 17.09
C PHE A 339 -7.89 19.37 17.84
N CYS A 340 -7.21 19.13 18.98
CA CYS A 340 -7.41 17.94 19.79
C CYS A 340 -8.82 17.88 20.38
N GLN A 341 -9.37 19.01 20.85
CA GLN A 341 -10.72 19.07 21.38
C GLN A 341 -11.76 18.71 20.32
N THR A 342 -11.62 19.24 19.11
CA THR A 342 -12.51 18.93 17.97
C THR A 342 -12.53 17.42 17.70
N LEU A 343 -11.36 16.78 17.65
CA LEU A 343 -11.27 15.34 17.44
C LEU A 343 -11.78 14.51 18.63
N SER A 344 -11.52 14.94 19.87
CA SER A 344 -11.94 14.22 21.08
C SER A 344 -13.45 14.26 21.32
N GLN A 345 -14.10 15.34 20.87
CA GLN A 345 -15.54 15.54 20.99
C GLN A 345 -16.33 14.99 19.79
N LEU A 346 -15.63 14.60 18.71
CA LEU A 346 -16.24 14.04 17.52
C LEU A 346 -17.00 12.75 17.84
N LYS A 347 -18.24 12.67 17.34
CA LYS A 347 -19.04 11.44 17.30
C LYS A 347 -19.22 11.02 15.85
N VAL A 348 -18.98 9.75 15.59
CA VAL A 348 -19.13 9.12 14.26
C VAL A 348 -20.03 7.90 14.38
N PRO A 349 -20.65 7.42 13.28
CA PRO A 349 -21.40 6.17 13.29
C PRO A 349 -20.56 4.98 13.76
N GLU A 350 -21.24 3.94 14.24
CA GLU A 350 -20.58 2.69 14.61
C GLU A 350 -19.86 2.07 13.40
N GLY A 351 -18.65 1.53 13.64
CA GLY A 351 -17.83 0.94 12.59
C GLY A 351 -17.11 1.93 11.66
N TYR A 352 -17.35 3.25 11.82
CA TYR A 352 -16.78 4.27 10.92
C TYR A 352 -15.29 4.53 11.15
N CYS A 353 -14.82 4.67 12.40
CA CYS A 353 -13.40 4.68 12.76
C CYS A 353 -13.22 4.32 14.24
N SER A 354 -11.98 4.23 14.73
CA SER A 354 -11.75 4.11 16.16
C SER A 354 -12.30 5.32 16.90
N ASN A 355 -12.72 5.14 18.16
CA ASN A 355 -13.18 6.25 18.99
C ASN A 355 -12.04 7.26 19.22
N MET A 356 -12.13 8.40 18.52
CA MET A 356 -11.08 9.44 18.52
C MET A 356 -10.80 9.99 19.91
N ARG A 357 -11.77 9.99 20.82
CA ARG A 357 -11.56 10.37 22.22
C ARG A 357 -10.43 9.58 22.89
N ASN A 358 -10.33 8.28 22.58
CA ASN A 358 -9.32 7.39 23.16
C ASN A 358 -7.95 7.53 22.48
N LEU A 359 -7.90 8.21 21.33
CA LEU A 359 -6.69 8.41 20.53
C LEU A 359 -6.09 9.81 20.70
N VAL A 360 -6.80 10.72 21.38
CA VAL A 360 -6.37 12.10 21.63
C VAL A 360 -5.91 12.25 23.07
N SER A 361 -4.69 12.74 23.28
CA SER A 361 -4.24 13.22 24.59
C SER A 361 -4.43 14.73 24.69
N MET A 362 -5.29 15.17 25.62
CA MET A 362 -5.49 16.59 25.91
C MET A 362 -4.38 17.19 26.78
N GLU A 363 -3.65 16.34 27.51
CA GLU A 363 -2.48 16.75 28.30
C GLU A 363 -1.30 17.07 27.37
N ASP A 364 -0.97 16.14 26.49
CA ASP A 364 0.15 16.29 25.57
C ASP A 364 -0.17 17.05 24.29
N LEU A 365 -1.46 17.27 24.00
CA LEU A 365 -1.96 17.86 22.75
C LEU A 365 -1.46 17.14 21.49
N LYS A 366 -1.50 15.80 21.51
CA LYS A 366 -1.14 14.95 20.36
C LYS A 366 -2.02 13.71 20.25
N LEU A 367 -1.89 13.03 19.12
CA LEU A 367 -2.60 11.79 18.81
C LEU A 367 -1.72 10.56 19.06
N TYR A 368 -2.32 9.49 19.60
CA TYR A 368 -1.66 8.23 19.94
C TYR A 368 -2.42 7.04 19.37
N GLY A 369 -1.69 5.96 19.07
CA GLY A 369 -2.28 4.65 18.81
C GLY A 369 -3.12 4.54 17.52
N LEU A 370 -3.09 5.54 16.63
CA LEU A 370 -3.81 5.47 15.36
C LEU A 370 -3.35 4.27 14.53
N LYS A 371 -4.32 3.50 14.04
CA LYS A 371 -4.09 2.45 13.04
C LYS A 371 -4.19 3.06 11.65
N SER A 372 -3.79 2.29 10.63
CA SER A 372 -3.85 2.73 9.23
C SER A 372 -5.23 3.31 8.89
N HIS A 373 -6.31 2.57 9.18
CA HIS A 373 -7.69 3.00 8.96
C HIS A 373 -8.06 4.36 9.58
N ASP A 374 -7.57 4.65 10.78
CA ASP A 374 -7.84 5.92 11.45
C ASP A 374 -7.15 7.08 10.71
N TYR A 375 -5.96 6.86 10.15
CA TYR A 375 -5.28 7.85 9.31
C TYR A 375 -5.99 8.10 7.98
N HIS A 376 -6.60 7.09 7.36
CA HIS A 376 -7.41 7.31 6.13
C HIS A 376 -8.65 8.13 6.44
N THR A 377 -9.36 7.77 7.51
CA THR A 377 -10.53 8.53 7.96
C THR A 377 -10.14 9.98 8.29
N LEU A 378 -9.01 10.16 8.98
CA LEU A 378 -8.46 11.47 9.28
C LEU A 378 -8.15 12.24 8.00
N THR A 379 -7.40 11.66 7.07
CA THR A 379 -6.99 12.34 5.83
C THR A 379 -8.18 12.72 4.99
N GLN A 380 -9.10 11.80 4.72
CA GLN A 380 -10.16 11.99 3.74
C GLN A 380 -11.26 12.92 4.25
N GLN A 381 -11.55 12.91 5.56
CA GLN A 381 -12.73 13.60 6.10
C GLN A 381 -12.44 14.44 7.36
N LEU A 382 -11.78 13.89 8.38
CA LEU A 382 -11.72 14.57 9.68
C LEU A 382 -10.69 15.70 9.74
N LEU A 383 -9.62 15.63 8.95
CA LEU A 383 -8.53 16.60 8.95
C LEU A 383 -8.97 17.96 8.39
N PRO A 384 -9.65 18.06 7.22
CA PRO A 384 -10.23 19.32 6.77
C PRO A 384 -11.18 19.95 7.79
N MET A 385 -12.01 19.14 8.44
CA MET A 385 -12.93 19.62 9.48
C MET A 385 -12.18 20.17 10.70
N SER A 386 -11.20 19.41 11.21
CA SER A 386 -10.42 19.77 12.39
C SER A 386 -9.52 20.98 12.19
N LEU A 387 -9.20 21.31 10.93
CA LEU A 387 -8.41 22.48 10.57
C LEU A 387 -9.26 23.70 10.17
N ARG A 388 -10.60 23.59 10.07
CA ARG A 388 -11.47 24.61 9.44
C ARG A 388 -11.25 26.04 9.96
N SER A 389 -11.01 26.21 11.26
CA SER A 389 -10.77 27.51 11.92
C SER A 389 -9.31 27.73 12.33
N LEU A 390 -8.40 26.84 11.92
CA LEU A 390 -6.98 26.85 12.28
C LEU A 390 -6.10 27.13 11.07
N LEU A 391 -4.84 27.52 11.32
CA LEU A 391 -3.84 27.83 10.31
C LEU A 391 -4.25 28.98 9.35
N PRO A 392 -3.27 29.59 8.66
CA PRO A 392 -3.57 30.51 7.58
C PRO A 392 -4.36 29.84 6.45
N LYS A 393 -5.28 30.59 5.82
CA LYS A 393 -6.18 30.11 4.76
C LYS A 393 -5.45 29.35 3.64
N HIS A 394 -4.29 29.84 3.22
CA HIS A 394 -3.52 29.23 2.13
C HIS A 394 -2.92 27.86 2.48
N VAL A 395 -2.46 27.67 3.73
CA VAL A 395 -1.94 26.37 4.22
C VAL A 395 -3.10 25.38 4.36
N ARG A 396 -4.19 25.82 5.01
CA ARG A 396 -5.40 24.99 5.17
C ARG A 396 -5.94 24.54 3.82
N HIS A 397 -6.00 25.43 2.85
CA HIS A 397 -6.44 25.11 1.49
C HIS A 397 -5.57 24.03 0.84
N ALA A 398 -4.24 24.11 0.95
CA ALA A 398 -3.35 23.08 0.41
C ALA A 398 -3.57 21.71 1.08
N ILE A 399 -3.72 21.65 2.40
CA ILE A 399 -3.99 20.41 3.13
C ILE A 399 -5.36 19.85 2.76
N CYS A 400 -6.40 20.70 2.71
CA CYS A 400 -7.76 20.27 2.35
C CYS A 400 -7.82 19.72 0.91
N ARG A 401 -7.10 20.32 -0.04
CA ARG A 401 -7.03 19.79 -1.41
C ARG A 401 -6.41 18.40 -1.45
N LEU A 402 -5.38 18.14 -0.66
CA LEU A 402 -4.76 16.82 -0.57
C LEU A 402 -5.72 15.79 0.04
N SER A 403 -6.46 16.20 1.08
CA SER A 403 -7.54 15.40 1.68
C SER A 403 -8.62 15.03 0.66
N PHE A 404 -9.10 16.01 -0.12
CA PHE A 404 -10.11 15.78 -1.16
C PHE A 404 -9.58 14.92 -2.30
N PHE A 405 -8.31 15.04 -2.64
CA PHE A 405 -7.66 14.12 -3.59
C PHE A 405 -7.76 12.67 -3.12
N PHE A 406 -7.35 12.36 -1.89
CA PHE A 406 -7.43 10.99 -1.37
C PHE A 406 -8.88 10.51 -1.23
N ASN A 407 -9.80 11.38 -0.81
CA ASN A 407 -11.22 11.05 -0.73
C ASN A 407 -11.81 10.67 -2.10
N ALA A 408 -11.47 11.43 -3.15
CA ALA A 408 -11.91 11.13 -4.51
C ALA A 408 -11.23 9.88 -5.08
N LEU A 409 -9.92 9.73 -4.87
CA LEU A 409 -9.13 8.59 -5.34
C LEU A 409 -9.62 7.25 -4.76
N CYS A 410 -10.00 7.26 -3.47
CA CYS A 410 -10.44 6.09 -2.73
C CYS A 410 -11.95 5.81 -2.84
N SER A 411 -12.66 6.52 -3.72
CA SER A 411 -14.08 6.27 -4.01
C SER A 411 -14.31 4.85 -4.56
N LYS A 412 -15.47 4.27 -4.24
CA LYS A 412 -15.90 2.97 -4.78
C LYS A 412 -16.15 3.02 -6.29
N VAL A 413 -16.62 4.16 -6.78
CA VAL A 413 -16.90 4.41 -8.20
C VAL A 413 -15.88 5.41 -8.73
N VAL A 414 -15.28 5.08 -9.86
CA VAL A 414 -14.25 5.90 -10.52
C VAL A 414 -14.85 6.50 -11.79
N ASP A 415 -14.95 7.81 -11.84
CA ASP A 415 -15.22 8.54 -13.08
C ASP A 415 -13.91 8.73 -13.85
N VAL A 416 -13.76 7.97 -14.95
CA VAL A 416 -12.56 7.99 -15.79
C VAL A 416 -12.32 9.37 -16.40
N SER A 417 -13.39 10.11 -16.73
CA SER A 417 -13.31 11.43 -17.35
C SER A 417 -12.75 12.50 -16.40
N ALA A 418 -12.98 12.33 -15.10
CA ALA A 418 -12.49 13.24 -14.07
C ALA A 418 -11.02 12.98 -13.66
N LEU A 419 -10.41 11.87 -14.08
CA LEU A 419 -9.07 11.48 -13.62
C LEU A 419 -7.97 12.48 -14.00
N ASP A 420 -8.03 13.07 -15.20
CA ASP A 420 -7.03 14.06 -15.61
C ASP A 420 -7.13 15.36 -14.80
N LYS A 421 -8.37 15.78 -14.47
CA LYS A 421 -8.59 16.89 -13.54
C LYS A 421 -8.03 16.56 -12.16
N LEU A 422 -8.32 15.36 -11.64
CA LEU A 422 -7.82 14.90 -10.34
C LEU A 422 -6.29 14.88 -10.27
N GLN A 423 -5.61 14.40 -11.33
CA GLN A 423 -4.15 14.43 -11.45
C GLN A 423 -3.61 15.87 -11.45
N ASN A 424 -4.17 16.74 -12.27
CA ASN A 424 -3.74 18.14 -12.34
C ASN A 424 -3.93 18.85 -10.99
N ASP A 425 -5.07 18.63 -10.34
CA ASP A 425 -5.37 19.22 -9.04
C ASP A 425 -4.41 18.72 -7.93
N LEU A 426 -4.01 17.45 -7.96
CA LEU A 426 -2.97 16.91 -7.08
C LEU A 426 -1.64 17.60 -7.33
N VAL A 427 -1.19 17.71 -8.58
CA VAL A 427 0.14 18.28 -8.90
C VAL A 427 0.20 19.74 -8.42
N VAL A 428 -0.86 20.53 -8.66
CA VAL A 428 -0.98 21.90 -8.11
C VAL A 428 -0.89 21.87 -6.58
N THR A 429 -1.54 20.91 -5.92
CA THR A 429 -1.51 20.75 -4.47
C THR A 429 -0.10 20.43 -3.95
N LEU A 430 0.65 19.54 -4.62
CA LEU A 430 2.04 19.24 -4.27
C LEU A 430 2.94 20.47 -4.41
N CYS A 431 2.73 21.30 -5.45
CA CYS A 431 3.45 22.56 -5.60
C CYS A 431 3.08 23.59 -4.53
N LEU A 432 1.81 23.69 -4.12
CA LEU A 432 1.39 24.53 -3.00
C LEU A 432 2.05 24.07 -1.69
N LEU A 433 2.09 22.76 -1.45
CA LEU A 433 2.79 22.22 -0.29
C LEU A 433 4.28 22.56 -0.34
N GLU A 434 4.94 22.53 -1.50
CA GLU A 434 6.37 22.85 -1.64
C GLU A 434 6.66 24.31 -1.26
N ASN A 435 5.74 25.21 -1.60
CA ASN A 435 5.80 26.63 -1.22
C ASN A 435 5.70 26.86 0.30
N TYR A 436 5.05 25.98 1.05
CA TYR A 436 4.81 26.19 2.49
C TYR A 436 5.68 25.29 3.38
N PHE A 437 5.78 23.99 3.07
CA PHE A 437 6.43 22.98 3.89
C PHE A 437 7.93 22.86 3.60
N PRO A 438 8.74 22.42 4.58
CA PRO A 438 10.17 22.23 4.38
C PRO A 438 10.44 21.05 3.42
N HIS A 439 11.59 21.06 2.74
CA HIS A 439 11.93 20.01 1.77
C HIS A 439 12.06 18.61 2.40
N SER A 440 12.32 18.52 3.70
CA SER A 440 12.27 17.28 4.50
C SER A 440 10.89 16.63 4.56
N PHE A 441 9.80 17.37 4.28
CA PHE A 441 8.44 16.86 4.18
C PHE A 441 8.24 16.00 2.92
N PHE A 442 8.99 16.28 1.86
CA PHE A 442 8.90 15.63 0.56
C PHE A 442 9.69 14.33 0.53
N ASP A 443 9.22 13.32 1.26
CA ASP A 443 9.78 11.97 1.18
C ASP A 443 9.19 11.17 0.02
N ILE A 444 9.68 9.93 -0.14
CA ILE A 444 9.27 9.07 -1.25
C ILE A 444 7.77 8.76 -1.22
N MET A 445 7.15 8.66 -0.03
CA MET A 445 5.72 8.35 0.06
C MET A 445 4.87 9.50 -0.50
N LEU A 446 5.26 10.74 -0.21
CA LEU A 446 4.59 11.90 -0.80
C LEU A 446 4.79 11.94 -2.32
N HIS A 447 5.99 11.65 -2.82
CA HIS A 447 6.25 11.64 -4.26
C HIS A 447 5.40 10.59 -5.00
N LEU A 448 5.27 9.38 -4.45
CA LEU A 448 4.46 8.30 -5.07
C LEU A 448 3.00 8.70 -5.30
N THR A 449 2.47 9.69 -4.58
CA THR A 449 1.11 10.19 -4.79
C THR A 449 0.87 10.65 -6.23
N VAL A 450 1.88 11.23 -6.89
CA VAL A 450 1.79 11.74 -8.27
C VAL A 450 1.52 10.64 -9.30
N HIS A 451 1.70 9.37 -8.91
CA HIS A 451 1.48 8.21 -9.77
C HIS A 451 0.19 7.45 -9.47
N LEU A 452 -0.56 7.80 -8.42
CA LEU A 452 -1.72 7.04 -8.00
C LEU A 452 -2.88 7.10 -8.99
N VAL A 453 -3.10 8.25 -9.65
CA VAL A 453 -4.14 8.37 -10.68
C VAL A 453 -3.83 7.47 -11.88
N ARG A 454 -2.55 7.35 -12.27
CA ARG A 454 -2.12 6.40 -13.30
C ARG A 454 -2.49 4.97 -12.91
N GLU A 455 -2.27 4.57 -11.66
CA GLU A 455 -2.65 3.22 -11.22
C GLU A 455 -4.16 3.01 -11.19
N VAL A 456 -4.94 4.00 -10.75
CA VAL A 456 -6.41 3.89 -10.78
C VAL A 456 -6.92 3.76 -12.22
N ARG A 457 -6.35 4.51 -13.16
CA ARG A 457 -6.68 4.39 -14.60
C ARG A 457 -6.40 2.99 -15.15
N LEU A 458 -5.27 2.38 -14.76
CA LEU A 458 -4.83 1.11 -15.32
C LEU A 458 -5.49 -0.10 -14.66
N CYS A 459 -5.65 -0.09 -13.34
CA CYS A 459 -6.10 -1.27 -12.60
C CYS A 459 -7.44 -1.09 -11.88
N GLY A 460 -8.14 0.03 -12.08
CA GLY A 460 -9.47 0.29 -11.53
C GLY A 460 -9.46 0.88 -10.10
N PRO A 461 -10.60 0.82 -9.39
CA PRO A 461 -10.76 1.42 -8.06
C PRO A 461 -9.72 0.93 -7.06
N VAL A 462 -9.25 1.84 -6.20
CA VAL A 462 -8.26 1.53 -5.15
C VAL A 462 -8.74 0.41 -4.24
N TYR A 463 -10.06 0.31 -4.00
CA TYR A 463 -10.54 -0.57 -2.96
C TYR A 463 -10.33 -2.06 -3.20
N LEU A 464 -10.20 -2.45 -4.46
CA LEU A 464 -9.88 -3.80 -4.89
C LEU A 464 -8.39 -4.15 -4.67
N ARG A 465 -7.57 -3.15 -4.35
CA ARG A 465 -6.12 -3.27 -4.15
C ARG A 465 -5.65 -2.81 -2.77
N TRP A 466 -6.57 -2.61 -1.82
CA TRP A 466 -6.20 -2.30 -0.42
C TRP A 466 -5.39 -3.43 0.19
N MET A 467 -4.44 -3.06 1.06
CA MET A 467 -3.72 -4.07 1.84
C MET A 467 -4.51 -4.56 3.07
N TYR A 468 -5.65 -3.93 3.42
CA TYR A 468 -6.48 -4.33 4.58
C TYR A 468 -6.85 -5.81 4.62
N PRO A 469 -7.37 -6.44 3.54
CA PRO A 469 -7.77 -7.84 3.61
C PRO A 469 -6.57 -8.74 3.89
N PHE A 470 -5.42 -8.44 3.28
CA PHE A 470 -4.18 -9.19 3.46
C PHE A 470 -3.62 -9.04 4.87
N GLU A 471 -3.57 -7.82 5.44
CA GLU A 471 -3.12 -7.61 6.82
C GLU A 471 -4.05 -8.26 7.85
N ARG A 472 -5.37 -8.20 7.62
CA ARG A 472 -6.36 -8.88 8.48
C ARG A 472 -6.16 -10.39 8.41
N PHE A 473 -5.95 -10.95 7.22
CA PHE A 473 -5.69 -12.37 7.06
C PHE A 473 -4.37 -12.78 7.72
N MET A 474 -3.29 -11.99 7.59
CA MET A 474 -2.04 -12.24 8.31
C MET A 474 -2.23 -12.25 9.84
N LYS A 475 -3.14 -11.45 10.38
CA LYS A 475 -3.51 -11.51 11.80
C LYS A 475 -4.20 -12.82 12.17
N VAL A 476 -5.05 -13.37 11.29
CA VAL A 476 -5.66 -14.71 11.47
C VAL A 476 -4.56 -15.78 11.49
N LEU A 477 -3.66 -15.78 10.50
CA LEU A 477 -2.52 -16.71 10.46
C LEU A 477 -1.64 -16.63 11.72
N LYS A 478 -1.42 -15.43 12.24
CA LYS A 478 -0.70 -15.24 13.52
C LYS A 478 -1.41 -15.93 14.69
N GLY A 479 -2.74 -15.98 14.68
CA GLY A 479 -3.56 -16.67 15.68
C GLY A 479 -3.39 -18.20 15.66
N TYR A 480 -3.00 -18.78 14.52
CA TYR A 480 -2.73 -20.22 14.40
C TYR A 480 -1.46 -20.67 15.13
N VAL A 481 -0.56 -19.75 15.46
CA VAL A 481 0.72 -20.08 16.11
C VAL A 481 0.50 -20.48 17.56
N ARG A 482 0.28 -21.79 17.79
CA ARG A 482 0.16 -22.39 19.13
C ARG A 482 1.51 -22.76 19.76
N ASN A 483 2.52 -23.04 18.92
CA ASN A 483 3.88 -23.35 19.37
C ASN A 483 4.89 -22.43 18.67
N ARG A 484 5.49 -21.51 19.45
CA ARG A 484 6.48 -20.54 18.95
C ARG A 484 7.79 -21.18 18.47
N ASN A 485 8.08 -22.43 18.84
CA ASN A 485 9.26 -23.15 18.35
C ASN A 485 9.06 -23.71 16.93
N ARG A 486 7.82 -23.80 16.46
CA ARG A 486 7.43 -24.34 15.14
C ARG A 486 6.28 -23.53 14.53
N PRO A 487 6.45 -22.21 14.34
CA PRO A 487 5.34 -21.35 13.93
C PRO A 487 4.81 -21.70 12.55
N GLU A 488 5.69 -22.02 11.58
CA GLU A 488 5.29 -22.35 10.21
C GLU A 488 4.47 -23.64 10.17
N GLY A 489 4.88 -24.65 10.93
CA GLY A 489 4.12 -25.91 11.05
C GLY A 489 2.76 -25.70 11.69
N CYS A 490 2.65 -24.83 12.71
CA CYS A 490 1.36 -24.50 13.32
C CYS A 490 0.43 -23.80 12.32
N ILE A 491 0.96 -22.81 11.58
CA ILE A 491 0.19 -22.06 10.59
C ILE A 491 -0.34 -23.00 9.50
N VAL A 492 0.50 -23.87 8.98
CA VAL A 492 0.13 -24.77 7.88
C VAL A 492 -0.92 -25.77 8.31
N GLU A 493 -0.74 -26.40 9.46
CA GLU A 493 -1.68 -27.41 9.96
C GLU A 493 -3.06 -26.80 10.26
N TRP A 494 -3.10 -25.59 10.83
CA TRP A 494 -4.37 -24.88 11.05
C TRP A 494 -5.01 -24.38 9.77
N TYR A 495 -4.22 -23.89 8.82
CA TYR A 495 -4.74 -23.43 7.54
C TYR A 495 -5.45 -24.56 6.78
N ILE A 496 -4.88 -25.78 6.77
CA ILE A 496 -5.53 -26.95 6.16
C ILE A 496 -6.84 -27.31 6.87
N VAL A 497 -6.89 -27.20 8.20
CA VAL A 497 -8.12 -27.45 8.96
C VAL A 497 -9.19 -26.42 8.61
N GLU A 498 -8.86 -25.13 8.54
CA GLU A 498 -9.84 -24.11 8.15
C GLU A 498 -10.28 -24.26 6.68
N GLU A 499 -9.34 -24.49 5.75
CA GLU A 499 -9.63 -24.76 4.33
C GLU A 499 -10.58 -25.97 4.17
N ALA A 500 -10.40 -27.01 4.99
CA ALA A 500 -11.26 -28.18 4.99
C ALA A 500 -12.66 -27.90 5.57
N ILE A 501 -12.74 -27.16 6.68
CA ILE A 501 -14.02 -26.79 7.29
C ILE A 501 -14.81 -25.92 6.32
N GLU A 502 -14.20 -24.87 5.76
CA GLU A 502 -14.85 -23.96 4.82
C GLU A 502 -15.41 -24.71 3.60
N PHE A 503 -14.61 -25.60 3.02
CA PHE A 503 -15.07 -26.43 1.90
C PHE A 503 -16.22 -27.38 2.30
N CYS A 504 -16.12 -28.08 3.44
CA CYS A 504 -17.17 -29.01 3.86
C CYS A 504 -18.48 -28.30 4.23
N THR A 505 -18.41 -27.09 4.81
CA THR A 505 -19.61 -26.34 5.20
C THR A 505 -20.52 -26.01 4.03
N GLU A 506 -20.00 -25.88 2.81
CA GLU A 506 -20.83 -25.65 1.62
C GLU A 506 -21.70 -26.85 1.22
N TYR A 507 -21.34 -28.07 1.64
CA TYR A 507 -22.06 -29.30 1.31
C TYR A 507 -22.92 -29.83 2.47
N LEU A 508 -22.85 -29.21 3.64
CA LEU A 508 -23.67 -29.56 4.79
C LEU A 508 -24.99 -28.78 4.73
N SER A 509 -26.05 -29.43 4.22
CA SER A 509 -27.41 -28.88 4.30
C SER A 509 -27.85 -28.72 5.77
N ASN A 510 -28.39 -27.56 6.14
CA ASN A 510 -28.96 -27.24 7.46
C ASN A 510 -27.97 -27.07 8.61
N VAL A 511 -26.71 -26.70 8.34
CA VAL A 511 -25.74 -26.35 9.38
C VAL A 511 -25.25 -24.91 9.16
N ASP A 512 -25.59 -24.01 10.07
CA ASP A 512 -24.99 -22.69 10.12
C ASP A 512 -23.60 -22.78 10.77
N ALA A 513 -22.58 -22.27 10.10
CA ALA A 513 -21.24 -22.26 10.65
C ALA A 513 -21.16 -21.32 11.88
N ILE A 514 -20.99 -21.88 13.07
CA ILE A 514 -20.78 -21.11 14.30
C ILE A 514 -19.33 -20.63 14.34
N GLY A 515 -19.12 -19.31 14.36
CA GLY A 515 -17.79 -18.70 14.47
C GLY A 515 -17.12 -18.33 13.15
N ILE A 516 -17.70 -18.75 12.01
CA ILE A 516 -17.46 -18.08 10.73
C ILE A 516 -18.38 -16.86 10.74
N LEU A 517 -17.84 -15.67 10.48
CA LEU A 517 -18.68 -14.50 10.27
C LEU A 517 -19.51 -14.80 9.03
N ILE A 518 -20.78 -15.19 9.23
CA ILE A 518 -21.79 -15.02 8.20
C ILE A 518 -21.63 -13.56 7.80
N SER A 519 -21.36 -13.29 6.51
CA SER A 519 -21.49 -11.95 5.99
C SER A 519 -22.96 -11.61 6.19
N ALA A 520 -23.30 -11.12 7.39
CA ALA A 520 -24.57 -10.51 7.68
C ALA A 520 -24.81 -9.62 6.48
N ASN A 521 -25.93 -9.86 5.79
CA ASN A 521 -26.41 -9.03 4.71
C ASN A 521 -25.92 -7.64 4.98
N ILE A 522 -24.89 -7.21 4.23
CA ILE A 522 -24.40 -5.86 4.34
C ILE A 522 -25.59 -5.11 3.81
N ASP A 523 -26.43 -4.66 4.74
CA ASP A 523 -27.55 -3.78 4.44
C ASP A 523 -26.97 -2.79 3.46
N GLN A 524 -27.54 -2.76 2.25
CA GLN A 524 -27.16 -1.86 1.15
C GLN A 524 -27.18 -0.37 1.55
N LYS A 525 -27.43 -0.07 2.83
CA LYS A 525 -27.52 1.24 3.46
C LYS A 525 -26.31 1.63 4.32
N VAL A 526 -25.31 0.75 4.56
CA VAL A 526 -24.05 1.17 5.22
C VAL A 526 -23.07 1.69 4.17
N GLY A 527 -23.35 2.92 3.73
CA GLY A 527 -22.60 3.61 2.67
C GLY A 527 -23.18 4.97 2.29
N ALA A 528 -24.24 5.44 2.95
CA ALA A 528 -24.67 6.82 2.80
C ALA A 528 -23.50 7.74 3.22
N PRO A 529 -23.06 8.66 2.33
CA PRO A 529 -22.05 9.64 2.70
C PRO A 529 -22.54 10.43 3.92
N ILE A 530 -21.76 10.44 5.00
CA ILE A 530 -21.71 11.64 5.85
C ILE A 530 -21.31 12.75 4.87
N PRO A 531 -22.03 13.89 4.78
CA PRO A 531 -21.93 14.84 3.66
C PRO A 531 -20.48 15.13 3.32
N GLY A 532 -19.98 14.37 2.33
CA GLY A 532 -18.63 14.47 1.82
C GLY A 532 -18.66 15.72 0.99
N GLY A 533 -18.02 16.78 1.47
CA GLY A 533 -17.98 18.05 0.76
C GLY A 533 -17.50 17.81 -0.67
N GLN A 534 -18.40 18.00 -1.63
CA GLN A 534 -18.08 17.94 -3.04
C GLN A 534 -17.56 19.32 -3.45
N VAL A 535 -16.33 19.38 -3.95
CA VAL A 535 -15.79 20.63 -4.52
C VAL A 535 -16.41 20.79 -5.91
N VAL A 536 -17.55 21.47 -5.95
CA VAL A 536 -18.20 21.85 -7.20
C VAL A 536 -17.58 23.17 -7.66
N THR A 537 -17.18 23.24 -8.93
CA THR A 537 -16.87 24.53 -9.56
C THR A 537 -18.19 25.20 -9.88
N ILE A 538 -18.59 26.13 -9.03
CA ILE A 538 -19.85 26.86 -9.14
C ILE A 538 -19.64 28.07 -10.05
N ASP A 539 -20.58 28.31 -10.97
CA ASP A 539 -20.60 29.54 -11.75
C ASP A 539 -20.86 30.76 -10.85
N SER A 540 -20.55 31.96 -11.36
CA SER A 540 -20.70 33.20 -10.59
C SER A 540 -22.12 33.44 -10.08
N ASN A 541 -23.15 33.02 -10.80
CA ASN A 541 -24.54 33.23 -10.40
C ASN A 541 -24.93 32.28 -9.27
N LEU A 542 -24.54 31.00 -9.35
CA LEU A 542 -24.78 30.06 -8.26
C LEU A 542 -23.98 30.44 -7.00
N TRP A 543 -22.78 31.00 -7.17
CA TRP A 543 -21.99 31.53 -6.05
C TRP A 543 -22.64 32.74 -5.39
N LEU A 544 -23.20 33.67 -6.18
CA LEU A 544 -24.00 34.80 -5.70
C LEU A 544 -25.26 34.33 -4.97
N HIS A 545 -26.00 33.38 -5.53
CA HIS A 545 -27.18 32.80 -4.88
C HIS A 545 -26.85 32.09 -3.56
N ALA A 546 -25.74 31.35 -3.51
CA ALA A 546 -25.28 30.72 -2.27
C ALA A 546 -24.89 31.76 -1.21
N HIS A 547 -24.21 32.86 -1.61
CA HIS A 547 -23.92 33.97 -0.71
C HIS A 547 -25.20 34.63 -0.20
N HIS A 548 -26.14 34.93 -1.10
CA HIS A 548 -27.42 35.53 -0.77
C HIS A 548 -28.22 34.64 0.19
N TYR A 549 -28.28 33.34 -0.09
CA TYR A 549 -28.94 32.36 0.78
C TYR A 549 -28.32 32.33 2.18
N VAL A 550 -26.98 32.38 2.29
CA VAL A 550 -26.31 32.43 3.59
C VAL A 550 -26.61 33.74 4.32
N LEU A 551 -26.63 34.89 3.62
CA LEU A 551 -26.95 36.19 4.22
C LEU A 551 -28.39 36.22 4.74
N GLU A 552 -29.37 35.83 3.93
CA GLU A 552 -30.79 35.72 4.28
C GLU A 552 -31.04 34.83 5.50
N ASN A 553 -30.29 33.73 5.62
CA ASN A 553 -30.47 32.72 6.67
C ASN A 553 -29.51 32.90 7.87
N THR A 554 -28.70 33.96 7.90
CA THR A 554 -27.83 34.28 9.05
C THR A 554 -28.45 35.39 9.88
N THR A 555 -29.03 35.01 11.02
CA THR A 555 -29.78 35.91 11.93
C THR A 555 -28.99 37.13 12.41
N ILE A 556 -27.65 37.05 12.45
CA ILE A 556 -26.76 38.15 12.86
C ILE A 556 -26.70 39.27 11.82
N VAL A 557 -26.94 38.95 10.54
CA VAL A 557 -26.76 39.89 9.41
C VAL A 557 -28.09 40.49 8.94
N GLN A 558 -29.23 39.88 9.33
CA GLN A 558 -30.59 40.35 9.03
C GLN A 558 -30.83 41.86 9.26
N PRO A 559 -30.31 42.51 10.32
CA PRO A 559 -30.49 43.96 10.51
C PRO A 559 -29.81 44.86 9.46
N TYR A 560 -28.98 44.29 8.58
CA TYR A 560 -28.19 45.01 7.58
C TYR A 560 -28.58 44.64 6.15
N ILE A 561 -29.63 43.83 5.98
CA ILE A 561 -30.20 43.46 4.68
C ILE A 561 -31.40 44.39 4.45
N GLU A 562 -31.14 45.55 3.84
CA GLU A 562 -32.18 46.41 3.24
C GLU A 562 -32.36 46.06 1.76
#